data_AF-A0A3D3R137-F1
#
_entry.id   AF-A0A3D3R137-F1
#
_cell.length_a   1.000
_cell.length_b   1.000
_cell.length_c   1.000
_cell.angle_alpha   90.00
_cell.angle_beta   90.00
_cell.angle_gamma   90.00
#
_symmetry.space_group_name_H-M   'P 1'
#
loop_
_entity.id
_entity.type
_entity.pdbx_description
1 polymer ?
#
loop_
_entity_poly.entity_id
_entity_poly.type
_entity_poly.pdbx_seq_one_letter_code
_entity_poly.pdbx_strand_id
1 'polypeptide(L)'
;MATRTGRLTRPDRSGQYARQLGWKHNSRQQKVQHKFRLGTDRREAERRDELLRQLWERLEAEAGQQAALWDDYTLEIAKAVAKGIDRIPLPPLMEEESAISYAQRLQTTQDRFPFLKFQPTDEQRYAEGIGERAFQLKDIVLRGIRQIISNHTWKRKYSHLPCSRPVKRASWPMITSPCYSLQAPLLPRPVKTTRRYTRPWTAMRPGSGNIILILT
;
A
#
# COMPACT_ATOMS: atom_id res chain seq x y z
N MET A 1 15.32 14.76 -15.56
CA MET A 1 14.11 13.92 -15.47
C MET A 1 14.43 12.55 -16.04
N ALA A 2 14.28 11.47 -15.28
CA ALA A 2 14.36 10.13 -15.86
C ALA A 2 13.19 9.98 -16.86
N THR A 3 13.48 9.49 -18.05
CA THR A 3 12.64 9.58 -19.26
C THR A 3 11.17 9.22 -18.99
N ARG A 4 10.31 10.25 -18.94
CA ARG A 4 8.91 10.16 -18.46
C ARG A 4 7.93 9.58 -19.48
N THR A 5 8.31 9.41 -20.76
CA THR A 5 7.29 9.32 -21.82
C THR A 5 7.67 8.52 -23.08
N GLY A 6 8.54 7.52 -22.95
CA GLY A 6 8.87 6.67 -24.11
C GLY A 6 8.04 5.38 -24.09
N ARG A 7 7.16 5.15 -25.06
CA ARG A 7 6.57 3.80 -25.26
C ARG A 7 7.68 2.79 -25.60
N LEU A 8 7.57 1.55 -25.13
CA LEU A 8 8.45 0.45 -25.55
C LEU A 8 8.17 0.08 -27.01
N THR A 9 8.77 0.81 -27.93
CA THR A 9 8.48 0.69 -29.37
C THR A 9 9.38 -0.31 -30.10
N ARG A 10 10.59 -0.56 -29.61
CA ARG A 10 11.53 -1.48 -30.28
C ARG A 10 12.20 -2.43 -29.29
N PRO A 11 12.20 -3.75 -29.56
CA PRO A 11 13.05 -4.68 -28.84
C PRO A 11 14.53 -4.40 -29.17
N ASP A 12 15.42 -4.80 -28.27
CA ASP A 12 16.88 -4.77 -28.45
C ASP A 12 17.28 -5.73 -29.59
N ARG A 13 18.57 -5.71 -30.00
CA ARG A 13 19.11 -6.62 -31.03
C ARG A 13 18.85 -8.11 -30.75
N SER A 14 18.66 -8.46 -29.47
CA SER A 14 18.33 -9.80 -29.00
C SER A 14 16.83 -10.12 -28.95
N GLY A 15 15.96 -9.24 -29.47
CA GLY A 15 14.51 -9.41 -29.41
C GLY A 15 13.88 -9.12 -28.03
N GLN A 16 14.66 -8.64 -27.06
CA GLN A 16 14.18 -8.34 -25.71
C GLN A 16 13.83 -6.87 -25.55
N TYR A 17 12.68 -6.61 -24.94
CA TYR A 17 12.29 -5.30 -24.47
C TYR A 17 13.06 -4.93 -23.20
N ALA A 18 13.73 -3.78 -23.22
CA ALA A 18 14.47 -3.27 -22.08
C ALA A 18 14.15 -1.79 -21.84
N ARG A 19 14.14 -1.40 -20.56
CA ARG A 19 13.88 -0.03 -20.12
C ARG A 19 14.97 0.43 -19.17
N GLN A 20 15.44 1.65 -19.37
CA GLN A 20 16.24 2.35 -18.35
C GLN A 20 15.30 3.19 -17.50
N LEU A 21 15.24 2.91 -16.19
CA LEU A 21 14.37 3.63 -15.27
C LEU A 21 15.05 3.87 -13.92
N GLY A 22 14.89 5.09 -13.42
CA GLY A 22 15.42 5.54 -12.14
C GLY A 22 16.94 5.55 -12.05
N TRP A 23 17.44 5.95 -10.87
CA TRP A 23 18.85 6.18 -10.60
C TRP A 23 19.30 5.33 -9.42
N LYS A 24 20.50 4.74 -9.52
CA LYS A 24 21.16 4.06 -8.39
C LYS A 24 22.59 4.57 -8.22
N HIS A 25 23.15 4.40 -7.04
CA HIS A 25 24.59 4.59 -6.84
C HIS A 25 25.35 3.34 -7.25
N ASN A 26 26.46 3.52 -7.97
CA ASN A 26 27.42 2.44 -8.19
C ASN A 26 28.38 2.32 -6.99
N SER A 27 29.26 1.31 -6.98
CA SER A 27 30.34 1.17 -6.00
C SER A 27 31.24 2.40 -5.88
N ARG A 28 31.33 3.20 -6.96
CA ARG A 28 32.04 4.49 -7.02
C ARG A 28 31.16 5.69 -6.63
N GLN A 29 29.99 5.47 -6.02
CA GLN A 29 28.98 6.48 -5.65
C GLN A 29 28.44 7.35 -6.81
N GLN A 30 28.71 6.99 -8.06
CA GLN A 30 28.18 7.68 -9.23
C GLN A 30 26.72 7.29 -9.49
N LYS A 31 25.88 8.26 -9.87
CA LYS A 31 24.49 8.04 -10.26
C LYS A 31 24.42 7.41 -11.64
N VAL A 32 23.93 6.17 -11.72
CA VAL A 32 23.78 5.41 -12.97
C VAL A 32 22.33 4.96 -13.10
N GLN A 33 21.79 5.01 -14.33
CA GLN A 33 20.45 4.48 -14.59
C GLN A 33 20.46 2.96 -14.65
N HIS A 34 19.47 2.33 -14.01
CA HIS A 34 19.35 0.87 -14.04
C HIS A 34 18.62 0.41 -15.33
N LYS A 35 19.21 -0.54 -16.06
CA LYS A 35 18.58 -1.18 -17.24
C LYS A 35 17.82 -2.42 -16.79
N PHE A 36 16.49 -2.33 -16.79
CA PHE A 36 15.58 -3.46 -16.58
C PHE A 36 15.32 -4.20 -17.89
N ARG A 37 15.36 -5.54 -17.85
CA ARG A 37 14.98 -6.42 -18.96
C ARG A 37 13.58 -6.93 -18.68
N LEU A 38 12.63 -6.63 -19.57
CA LEU A 38 11.20 -6.89 -19.38
C LEU A 38 10.71 -8.14 -20.11
N GLY A 39 11.54 -8.75 -20.95
CA GLY A 39 11.22 -9.98 -21.70
C GLY A 39 11.04 -9.74 -23.20
N THR A 40 10.62 -10.78 -23.92
CA THR A 40 10.43 -10.76 -25.38
C THR A 40 9.00 -10.46 -25.80
N ASP A 41 8.00 -10.78 -24.97
CA ASP A 41 6.60 -10.44 -25.25
C ASP A 41 6.35 -8.95 -24.98
N ARG A 42 5.90 -8.25 -26.02
CA ARG A 42 5.56 -6.84 -25.97
C ARG A 42 4.44 -6.54 -24.97
N ARG A 43 3.37 -7.34 -24.94
CA ARG A 43 2.20 -7.05 -24.09
C ARG A 43 2.55 -7.20 -22.61
N GLU A 44 3.31 -8.24 -22.28
CA GLU A 44 3.81 -8.44 -20.91
C GLU A 44 4.83 -7.37 -20.54
N ALA A 45 5.74 -7.01 -21.46
CA ALA A 45 6.72 -5.96 -21.23
C ALA A 45 6.07 -4.60 -20.98
N GLU A 46 5.02 -4.24 -21.72
CA GLU A 46 4.24 -3.01 -21.50
C GLU A 46 3.56 -3.01 -20.12
N ARG A 47 2.98 -4.14 -19.68
CA ARG A 47 2.40 -4.25 -18.32
C ARG A 47 3.47 -4.11 -17.24
N ARG A 48 4.63 -4.76 -17.40
CA ARG A 48 5.76 -4.70 -16.46
C ARG A 48 6.36 -3.30 -16.39
N ASP A 49 6.48 -2.61 -17.53
CA ASP A 49 6.93 -1.22 -17.60
C ASP A 49 6.00 -0.28 -16.85
N GLU A 50 4.69 -0.45 -17.02
CA GLU A 50 3.69 0.35 -16.32
C GLU A 50 3.77 0.16 -14.80
N LEU A 51 3.95 -1.07 -14.32
CA LEU A 51 4.17 -1.34 -12.90
C LEU A 51 5.47 -0.72 -12.37
N LEU A 52 6.57 -0.81 -13.13
CA LEU A 52 7.84 -0.19 -12.78
C LEU A 52 7.73 1.34 -12.73
N ARG A 53 6.97 1.93 -13.64
CA ARG A 53 6.69 3.37 -13.66
C ARG A 53 5.93 3.80 -12.41
N GLN A 54 4.86 3.09 -12.05
CA GLN A 54 4.10 3.35 -10.82
C GLN A 54 4.96 3.22 -9.57
N LEU A 55 5.86 2.21 -9.53
CA LEU A 55 6.82 2.05 -8.45
C LEU A 55 7.76 3.26 -8.34
N TRP A 56 8.32 3.72 -9.46
CA TRP A 56 9.20 4.87 -9.48
C TRP A 56 8.49 6.17 -9.10
N GLU A 57 7.28 6.40 -9.62
CA GLU A 57 6.48 7.58 -9.30
C GLU A 57 6.15 7.66 -7.80
N ARG A 58 5.90 6.51 -7.17
CA ARG A 58 5.70 6.44 -5.71
C ARG A 58 6.96 6.83 -4.95
N LEU A 59 8.13 6.36 -5.39
CA LEU A 59 9.41 6.72 -4.75
C LEU A 59 9.76 8.20 -4.96
N GLU A 60 9.48 8.76 -6.14
CA GLU A 60 9.63 10.19 -6.39
C GLU A 60 8.71 11.02 -5.49
N ALA A 61 7.46 10.58 -5.31
CA ALA A 61 6.51 11.24 -4.41
C ALA A 61 6.97 11.19 -2.94
N GLU A 62 7.60 10.09 -2.51
CA GLU A 62 8.11 9.94 -1.14
C GLU A 62 9.41 10.72 -0.89
N ALA A 63 10.31 10.80 -1.89
CA ALA A 63 11.56 11.55 -1.80
C ALA A 63 11.34 13.08 -1.83
N GLY A 64 10.26 13.54 -2.47
CA GLY A 64 9.87 14.95 -2.53
C GLY A 64 10.94 15.81 -3.20
N GLN A 65 11.66 16.62 -2.41
CA GLN A 65 12.73 17.50 -2.89
C GLN A 65 14.09 16.79 -3.05
N GLN A 66 14.26 15.61 -2.45
CA GLN A 66 15.48 14.83 -2.60
C GLN A 66 15.46 14.08 -3.94
N ALA A 67 16.65 13.82 -4.49
CA ALA A 67 16.76 12.99 -5.68
C ALA A 67 16.32 11.56 -5.32
N ALA A 68 15.20 11.10 -5.90
CA ALA A 68 14.78 9.72 -5.77
C ALA A 68 15.90 8.79 -6.28
N LEU A 69 16.24 7.81 -5.45
CA LEU A 69 17.27 6.82 -5.70
C LEU A 69 16.67 5.45 -5.41
N TRP A 70 17.06 4.47 -6.22
CA TRP A 70 16.80 3.07 -5.91
C TRP A 70 17.62 2.69 -4.68
N ASP A 71 16.91 2.34 -3.61
CA ASP A 71 17.46 1.65 -2.46
C ASP A 71 17.64 0.16 -2.81
N ASP A 72 18.55 -0.54 -2.15
CA ASP A 72 18.83 -1.96 -2.45
C ASP A 72 17.55 -2.80 -2.31
N TYR A 73 16.73 -2.49 -1.30
CA TYR A 73 15.44 -3.13 -1.08
C TYR A 73 14.44 -2.86 -2.21
N THR A 74 14.26 -1.60 -2.61
CA THR A 74 13.28 -1.23 -3.65
C THR A 74 13.74 -1.68 -5.03
N LEU A 75 15.05 -1.78 -5.25
CA LEU A 75 15.65 -2.32 -6.46
C LEU A 75 15.38 -3.83 -6.61
N GLU A 76 15.44 -4.62 -5.55
CA GLU A 76 15.10 -6.05 -5.61
C GLU A 76 13.61 -6.26 -5.96
N ILE A 77 12.72 -5.46 -5.37
CA ILE A 77 11.30 -5.45 -5.74
C ILE A 77 11.14 -5.12 -7.23
N ALA A 78 11.81 -4.06 -7.71
CA ALA A 78 11.77 -3.66 -9.11
C ALA A 78 12.31 -4.76 -10.05
N LYS A 79 13.38 -5.47 -9.66
CA LYS A 79 13.91 -6.61 -10.41
C LYS A 79 12.90 -7.76 -10.47
N ALA A 80 12.19 -8.05 -9.38
CA ALA A 80 11.15 -9.07 -9.36
C ALA A 80 9.99 -8.73 -10.32
N VAL A 81 9.55 -7.46 -10.32
CA VAL A 81 8.53 -6.95 -11.27
C VAL A 81 9.02 -7.06 -12.72
N ALA A 82 10.28 -6.66 -12.99
CA ALA A 82 10.87 -6.74 -14.32
C ALA A 82 10.95 -8.19 -14.85
N LYS A 83 11.20 -9.16 -13.97
CA LYS A 83 11.18 -10.60 -14.28
C LYS A 83 9.77 -11.14 -14.54
N GLY A 84 8.71 -10.41 -14.20
CA GLY A 84 7.33 -10.87 -14.32
C GLY A 84 6.87 -11.76 -13.18
N ILE A 85 7.48 -11.61 -11.99
CA ILE A 85 7.03 -12.32 -10.80
C ILE A 85 5.80 -11.58 -10.25
N ASP A 86 4.61 -12.16 -10.43
CA ASP A 86 3.35 -11.59 -9.97
C ASP A 86 3.21 -11.55 -8.43
N ARG A 87 3.87 -12.49 -7.74
CA ARG A 87 3.89 -12.60 -6.27
C ARG A 87 5.31 -12.45 -5.78
N ILE A 88 5.67 -11.27 -5.32
CA ILE A 88 7.04 -10.96 -4.94
C ILE A 88 7.33 -11.63 -3.59
N PRO A 89 8.28 -12.59 -3.53
CA PRO A 89 8.64 -13.21 -2.27
C PRO A 89 9.38 -12.18 -1.41
N LEU A 90 8.95 -12.01 -0.17
CA LEU A 90 9.59 -11.13 0.78
C LEU A 90 10.29 -11.95 1.88
N PRO A 91 11.60 -12.19 1.79
CA PRO A 91 12.31 -12.93 2.82
C PRO A 91 12.44 -12.11 4.11
N PRO A 92 12.68 -12.77 5.26
CA PRO A 92 13.11 -12.10 6.48
C PRO A 92 14.45 -11.37 6.22
N LEU A 93 14.64 -10.19 6.81
CA LEU A 93 15.88 -9.41 6.62
C LEU A 93 17.06 -10.06 7.36
N MET A 94 16.75 -10.73 8.47
CA MET A 94 17.69 -11.45 9.31
C MET A 94 17.02 -12.77 9.73
N GLU A 95 17.81 -13.83 9.90
CA GLU A 95 17.28 -15.14 10.33
C GLU A 95 16.61 -15.07 11.72
N GLU A 96 17.02 -14.11 12.54
CA GLU A 96 16.52 -13.85 13.90
C GLU A 96 15.44 -12.75 13.96
N GLU A 97 14.91 -12.29 12.81
CA GLU A 97 13.83 -11.30 12.80
C GLU A 97 12.59 -11.86 13.54
N SER A 98 12.07 -11.08 14.50
CA SER A 98 10.90 -11.49 15.27
C SER A 98 9.67 -11.64 14.37
N ALA A 99 8.79 -12.58 14.70
CA ALA A 99 7.57 -12.85 13.93
C ALA A 99 6.69 -11.59 13.77
N ILE A 100 6.55 -10.79 14.84
CA ILE A 100 5.81 -9.53 14.83
C ILE A 100 6.46 -8.51 13.88
N SER A 101 7.78 -8.31 13.98
CA SER A 101 8.51 -7.37 13.15
C SER A 101 8.40 -7.73 11.66
N TYR A 102 8.50 -9.02 11.35
CA TYR A 102 8.34 -9.54 9.99
C TYR A 102 6.94 -9.25 9.43
N ALA A 103 5.89 -9.58 10.19
CA ALA A 103 4.51 -9.34 9.79
C ALA A 103 4.19 -7.84 9.63
N GLN A 104 4.70 -6.99 10.53
CA GLN A 104 4.57 -5.53 10.43
C GLN A 104 5.25 -5.00 9.17
N ARG A 105 6.49 -5.41 8.90
CA ARG A 105 7.25 -4.98 7.72
C ARG A 105 6.56 -5.39 6.42
N LEU A 106 6.04 -6.62 6.37
CA LEU A 106 5.27 -7.11 5.21
C LEU A 106 4.01 -6.27 5.01
N GLN A 107 3.25 -5.99 6.07
CA GLN A 107 2.06 -5.15 6.01
C GLN A 107 2.40 -3.72 5.55
N THR A 108 3.40 -3.08 6.16
CA THR A 108 3.83 -1.74 5.77
C THR A 108 4.31 -1.68 4.32
N THR A 109 4.99 -2.73 3.84
CA THR A 109 5.40 -2.83 2.43
C THR A 109 4.20 -2.98 1.51
N GLN A 110 3.22 -3.81 1.87
CA GLN A 110 1.99 -4.01 1.11
C GLN A 110 1.13 -2.74 1.06
N ASP A 111 1.05 -1.98 2.15
CA ASP A 111 0.34 -0.70 2.24
C ASP A 111 1.05 0.39 1.43
N ARG A 112 2.40 0.35 1.39
CA ARG A 112 3.22 1.26 0.58
C ARG A 112 3.06 1.02 -0.91
N PHE A 113 2.92 -0.25 -1.32
CA PHE A 113 2.80 -0.66 -2.72
C PHE A 113 1.54 -1.52 -2.97
N PRO A 114 0.33 -0.93 -2.93
CA PRO A 114 -0.93 -1.68 -3.03
C PRO A 114 -1.17 -2.31 -4.41
N PHE A 115 -0.43 -1.89 -5.43
CA PHE A 115 -0.51 -2.43 -6.79
C PHE A 115 0.36 -3.69 -7.00
N LEU A 116 1.22 -4.03 -6.03
CA LEU A 116 2.03 -5.26 -6.03
C LEU A 116 1.44 -6.26 -5.04
N LYS A 117 1.60 -7.56 -5.32
CA LYS A 117 1.23 -8.64 -4.40
C LYS A 117 2.49 -9.22 -3.79
N PHE A 118 2.62 -9.12 -2.47
CA PHE A 118 3.72 -9.75 -1.74
C PHE A 118 3.29 -11.11 -1.20
N GLN A 119 4.21 -12.08 -1.23
CA GLN A 119 4.02 -13.39 -0.63
C GLN A 119 5.05 -13.59 0.49
N PRO A 120 4.63 -14.02 1.70
CA PRO A 120 5.56 -14.41 2.74
C PRO A 120 6.40 -15.60 2.25
N THR A 121 7.72 -15.53 2.44
CA THR A 121 8.58 -16.70 2.16
C THR A 121 8.46 -17.73 3.29
N ASP A 122 8.23 -17.25 4.51
CA ASP A 122 8.01 -18.06 5.70
C ASP A 122 6.57 -17.83 6.19
N GLU A 123 5.66 -18.71 5.78
CA GLU A 123 4.24 -18.64 6.13
C GLU A 123 4.00 -18.88 7.63
N GLN A 124 4.82 -19.72 8.27
CA GLN A 124 4.69 -20.06 9.69
C GLN A 124 5.02 -18.86 10.56
N ARG A 125 6.19 -18.24 10.33
CA ARG A 125 6.61 -17.04 11.05
C ARG A 125 5.66 -15.87 10.82
N TYR A 126 5.08 -15.75 9.62
CA TYR A 126 4.05 -14.75 9.36
C TYR A 126 2.76 -15.00 10.16
N ALA A 127 2.27 -16.25 10.18
CA ALA A 127 1.05 -16.62 10.92
C ALA A 127 1.21 -16.38 12.44
N GLU A 128 2.36 -16.72 13.00
CA GLU A 128 2.72 -16.44 14.40
C GLU A 128 2.71 -14.94 14.67
N GLY A 129 3.34 -14.13 13.80
CA GLY A 129 3.40 -12.69 13.96
C GLY A 129 2.03 -11.99 13.89
N ILE A 130 1.12 -12.48 13.05
CA ILE A 130 -0.27 -12.00 12.99
C ILE A 130 -1.03 -12.35 14.28
N GLY A 131 -0.83 -13.57 14.78
CA GLY A 131 -1.41 -14.02 16.06
C GLY A 131 -0.94 -13.15 17.22
N GLU A 132 0.38 -13.02 17.42
CA GLU A 132 0.97 -12.22 18.49
C GLU A 132 0.58 -10.75 18.42
N ARG A 133 0.51 -10.17 17.21
CA ARG A 133 0.03 -8.80 17.00
C ARG A 133 -1.44 -8.63 17.40
N ALA A 134 -2.29 -9.61 17.09
CA ALA A 134 -3.69 -9.58 17.50
C ALA A 134 -3.84 -9.62 19.03
N PHE A 135 -2.94 -10.33 19.73
CA PHE A 135 -2.89 -10.32 21.20
C PHE A 135 -2.41 -8.97 21.75
N GLN A 136 -1.35 -8.37 21.19
CA GLN A 136 -0.88 -7.04 21.63
C GLN A 136 -1.94 -5.94 21.47
N LEU A 137 -2.68 -5.95 20.34
CA LEU A 137 -3.76 -4.99 20.12
C LEU A 137 -4.91 -5.16 21.13
N LYS A 138 -5.26 -6.41 21.48
CA LYS A 138 -6.25 -6.67 22.54
C LYS A 138 -5.80 -6.10 23.87
N ASP A 139 -4.54 -6.29 24.25
CA ASP A 139 -4.01 -5.78 25.51
C ASP A 139 -3.98 -4.24 25.57
N ILE A 140 -3.63 -3.57 24.47
CA ILE A 140 -3.65 -2.11 24.39
C ILE A 140 -5.09 -1.58 24.53
N VAL A 141 -6.05 -2.18 23.83
CA VAL A 141 -7.47 -1.78 23.90
C VAL A 141 -8.03 -1.99 25.30
N LEU A 142 -7.72 -3.14 25.93
CA LEU A 142 -8.15 -3.44 27.29
C LEU A 142 -7.53 -2.50 28.33
N ARG A 143 -6.25 -2.12 28.17
CA ARG A 143 -5.60 -1.12 29.04
C ARG A 143 -6.19 0.29 28.86
N GLY A 144 -6.51 0.68 27.61
CA GLY A 144 -7.12 1.98 27.31
C GLY A 144 -8.52 2.14 27.91
N ILE A 145 -9.36 1.10 27.85
CA ILE A 145 -10.69 1.11 28.47
C ILE A 145 -10.60 1.25 30.00
N ARG A 146 -9.59 0.63 30.64
CA ARG A 146 -9.39 0.70 32.10
C ARG A 146 -9.00 2.11 32.58
N GLN A 147 -8.28 2.89 31.78
CA GLN A 147 -7.95 4.29 32.09
C GLN A 147 -9.16 5.23 31.93
N ILE A 148 -10.05 4.99 30.97
CA ILE A 148 -11.26 5.78 30.75
C ILE A 148 -12.24 5.63 31.93
N ILE A 149 -12.41 4.41 32.45
CA ILE A 149 -13.26 4.14 33.61
C ILE A 149 -12.71 4.84 34.87
N SER A 150 -11.38 4.86 35.04
CA SER A 150 -10.72 5.49 36.20
C SER A 150 -10.79 7.02 36.18
N ASN A 151 -10.80 7.66 35.01
CA ASN A 151 -10.92 9.13 34.90
C ASN A 151 -12.35 9.64 35.10
N HIS A 152 -13.37 8.80 34.86
CA HIS A 152 -14.77 9.18 35.09
C HIS A 152 -15.22 9.13 36.55
N THR A 153 -14.51 8.40 37.42
CA THR A 153 -14.87 8.29 38.86
C THR A 153 -14.43 9.47 39.72
N TRP A 154 -13.53 10.33 39.25
CA TRP A 154 -13.08 11.52 40.00
C TRP A 154 -13.96 12.77 39.78
N LYS A 155 -14.70 12.87 38.66
CA LYS A 155 -15.57 14.03 38.38
C LYS A 155 -16.91 14.05 39.13
N ARG A 156 -17.30 12.97 39.81
CA ARG A 156 -18.57 12.90 40.58
C ARG A 156 -18.47 13.30 42.05
N LYS A 157 -17.28 13.62 42.58
CA LYS A 157 -17.07 13.88 44.02
C LYS A 157 -16.98 15.36 44.43
N TYR A 158 -17.12 16.31 43.51
CA TYR A 158 -17.02 17.75 43.80
C TYR A 158 -18.25 18.55 43.33
N SER A 159 -19.46 18.07 43.60
CA SER A 159 -20.70 18.80 43.28
C SER A 159 -21.55 19.16 44.50
N HIS A 160 -20.97 19.20 45.70
CA HIS A 160 -21.66 19.64 46.91
C HIS A 160 -20.80 20.56 47.78
N LEU A 161 -20.81 21.86 47.48
CA LEU A 161 -20.70 22.92 48.51
C LEU A 161 -21.58 24.13 48.11
N PRO A 162 -22.11 24.88 49.10
CA PRO A 162 -23.40 25.55 49.01
C PRO A 162 -23.33 27.03 48.60
N CYS A 163 -24.51 27.53 48.22
CA CYS A 163 -24.88 28.94 48.03
C CYS A 163 -24.10 29.95 48.90
N SER A 164 -23.61 31.00 48.25
CA SER A 164 -23.27 32.28 48.87
C SER A 164 -23.61 33.43 47.92
N ARG A 165 -24.16 34.49 48.50
CA ARG A 165 -24.97 35.60 47.96
C ARG A 165 -24.29 36.55 46.94
N PRO A 166 -25.06 37.46 46.31
CA PRO A 166 -24.71 38.15 45.06
C PRO A 166 -24.00 39.49 45.29
N VAL A 167 -23.07 39.86 44.42
CA VAL A 167 -22.52 41.24 44.35
C VAL A 167 -22.28 41.65 42.89
N LYS A 168 -23.12 42.60 42.48
CA LYS A 168 -22.91 43.78 41.60
C LYS A 168 -22.19 43.64 40.25
N ARG A 169 -23.00 43.99 39.22
CA ARG A 169 -22.69 44.80 38.02
C ARG A 169 -21.20 44.96 37.67
N ALA A 170 -20.81 44.31 36.58
CA ALA A 170 -19.84 44.86 35.65
C ALA A 170 -20.37 44.62 34.24
N SER A 171 -20.53 45.72 33.50
CA SER A 171 -20.89 45.76 32.09
C SER A 171 -19.88 44.99 31.24
N TRP A 172 -20.38 44.14 30.34
CA TRP A 172 -19.59 43.61 29.22
C TRP A 172 -20.23 44.07 27.91
N PRO A 173 -19.44 44.49 26.92
CA PRO A 173 -19.95 44.97 25.65
C PRO A 173 -20.47 43.81 24.79
N MET A 174 -21.48 44.11 23.97
CA MET A 174 -22.01 43.23 22.93
C MET A 174 -20.87 42.74 22.03
N ILE A 175 -20.69 41.42 21.98
CA ILE A 175 -20.08 40.75 20.83
C ILE A 175 -21.20 39.92 20.22
N THR A 176 -21.77 40.47 19.15
CA THR A 176 -22.72 39.78 18.28
C THR A 176 -22.01 38.59 17.63
N SER A 177 -22.45 37.38 17.98
CA SER A 177 -22.08 36.16 17.28
C SER A 177 -22.79 36.13 15.93
N PRO A 178 -22.09 35.92 14.80
CA PRO A 178 -22.74 35.61 13.54
C PRO A 178 -23.23 34.15 13.55
N CYS A 179 -24.53 33.98 13.36
CA CYS A 179 -25.17 32.70 13.04
C CYS A 179 -24.53 32.12 11.77
N TYR A 180 -23.68 31.11 11.92
CA TYR A 180 -23.35 30.22 10.81
C TYR A 180 -24.48 29.18 10.67
N SER A 181 -25.30 29.40 9.66
CA SER A 181 -26.26 28.44 9.14
C SER A 181 -25.52 27.25 8.53
N LEU A 182 -25.79 26.06 9.07
CA LEU A 182 -25.39 24.78 8.51
C LEU A 182 -26.08 24.59 7.14
N GLN A 183 -25.34 24.81 6.05
CA GLN A 183 -25.73 24.33 4.73
C GLN A 183 -25.38 22.85 4.61
N ALA A 184 -26.44 22.03 4.49
CA ALA A 184 -26.36 20.61 4.22
C ALA A 184 -25.70 20.35 2.85
N PRO A 185 -24.74 19.41 2.73
CA PRO A 185 -24.23 19.01 1.44
C PRO A 185 -25.26 18.18 0.67
N LEU A 186 -25.61 18.67 -0.51
CA LEU A 186 -26.43 18.00 -1.51
C LEU A 186 -25.77 16.68 -1.92
N LEU A 187 -26.46 15.57 -1.67
CA LEU A 187 -26.10 14.25 -2.18
C LEU A 187 -26.14 14.24 -3.72
N PRO A 188 -25.12 13.69 -4.41
CA PRO A 188 -25.16 13.51 -5.85
C PRO A 188 -26.19 12.44 -6.24
N ARG A 189 -26.97 12.76 -7.27
CA ARG A 189 -28.00 11.90 -7.88
C ARG A 189 -27.39 10.63 -8.49
N PRO A 190 -28.08 9.48 -8.43
CA PRO A 190 -27.61 8.24 -9.05
C PRO A 190 -27.66 8.32 -10.58
N VAL A 191 -26.51 8.07 -11.21
CA VAL A 191 -26.36 7.90 -12.65
C VAL A 191 -26.95 6.55 -13.06
N LYS A 192 -27.93 6.58 -13.97
CA LYS A 192 -28.53 5.38 -14.56
C LYS A 192 -27.51 4.72 -15.51
N THR A 193 -26.95 3.58 -15.11
CA THR A 193 -26.11 2.74 -15.98
C THR A 193 -27.01 1.80 -16.79
N THR A 194 -27.14 2.07 -18.08
CA THR A 194 -27.77 1.18 -19.06
C THR A 194 -26.93 -0.09 -19.23
N ARG A 195 -27.38 -1.21 -18.63
CA ARG A 195 -26.88 -2.56 -18.95
C ARG A 195 -27.33 -2.94 -20.38
N ARG A 196 -26.42 -2.85 -21.35
CA ARG A 196 -26.48 -3.66 -22.57
C ARG A 196 -25.67 -4.93 -22.33
N TYR A 197 -26.36 -6.02 -21.98
CA TYR A 197 -25.76 -7.36 -22.00
C TYR A 197 -25.84 -7.89 -23.43
N THR A 198 -24.71 -7.89 -24.11
CA THR A 198 -24.47 -8.67 -25.31
C THR A 198 -24.34 -10.15 -24.94
N ARG A 199 -24.98 -10.99 -25.77
CA ARG A 199 -25.04 -12.46 -25.71
C ARG A 199 -23.65 -13.11 -25.68
N PRO A 200 -23.49 -14.27 -25.03
CA PRO A 200 -22.55 -15.28 -25.49
C PRO A 200 -23.27 -16.38 -26.26
N TRP A 201 -22.79 -16.60 -27.49
CA TRP A 201 -23.05 -17.74 -28.35
C TRP A 201 -22.36 -19.01 -27.81
N THR A 202 -23.13 -20.10 -27.79
CA THR A 202 -22.85 -21.40 -28.43
C THR A 202 -21.53 -22.14 -28.14
N ALA A 203 -21.69 -23.23 -27.37
CA ALA A 203 -21.18 -24.61 -27.53
C ALA A 203 -19.74 -24.90 -27.99
N MET A 204 -19.02 -25.70 -27.18
CA MET A 204 -18.30 -26.90 -27.62
C MET A 204 -17.88 -27.77 -26.39
N ARG A 205 -18.41 -29.00 -26.32
CA ARG A 205 -17.78 -30.17 -25.66
C ARG A 205 -17.05 -30.98 -26.76
N PRO A 206 -16.45 -32.15 -26.46
CA PRO A 206 -15.25 -32.40 -25.68
C PRO A 206 -14.18 -33.12 -26.55
N GLY A 207 -12.89 -32.77 -26.38
CA GLY A 207 -11.79 -33.45 -27.08
C GLY A 207 -11.08 -34.44 -26.16
N SER A 208 -11.41 -35.72 -26.30
CA SER A 208 -10.66 -36.87 -25.80
C SER A 208 -9.23 -36.91 -26.35
N GLY A 209 -8.25 -37.09 -25.46
CA GLY A 209 -6.83 -37.24 -25.83
C GLY A 209 -6.09 -38.13 -24.84
N ASN A 210 -5.94 -39.40 -25.21
CA ASN A 210 -5.05 -40.40 -24.63
C ASN A 210 -3.67 -39.84 -24.30
N ILE A 211 -3.14 -40.14 -23.11
CA ILE A 211 -1.70 -40.24 -22.91
C ILE A 211 -1.40 -41.56 -22.20
N ILE A 212 -0.51 -42.29 -22.85
CA ILE A 212 -0.08 -43.67 -22.64
C ILE A 212 0.91 -43.73 -21.47
N LEU A 213 0.69 -44.67 -20.55
CA LEU A 213 1.69 -45.12 -19.57
C LEU A 213 2.71 -46.01 -20.30
N ILE A 214 3.98 -45.64 -20.27
CA ILE A 214 5.09 -46.57 -20.54
C ILE A 214 5.89 -46.69 -19.25
N LEU A 215 5.77 -47.86 -18.63
CA LEU A 215 6.66 -48.42 -17.63
C LEU A 215 7.86 -49.02 -18.35
N THR A 216 9.07 -48.69 -17.90
CA THR A 216 10.26 -49.52 -17.97
C THR A 216 11.07 -49.28 -16.71
#